data_AF-A0AAD1R780-F1
#
_entry.id   AF-A0AAD1R780-F1
#
_cell.length_a   1.000
_cell.length_b   1.000
_cell.length_c   1.000
_cell.angle_alpha   90.00
_cell.angle_beta   90.00
_cell.angle_gamma   90.00
#
_symmetry.space_group_name_H-M   'P 1'
#
loop_
_entity.id
_entity.type
_entity.pdbx_description
1 polymer ?
#
loop_
_entity_poly.entity_id
_entity_poly.type
_entity_poly.pdbx_seq_one_letter_code
_entity_poly.pdbx_strand_id
1 'polypeptide(L)'
;MATKKDRKAGSKKEKKNYKSDKSLSNIFPPQSDMLGNKRISGDFTLNSNSSKDIDNTKDSADSSWSKIQNIPPDLLKAALDSPFLKFKEAMNINTTELKHDLRKLGERLKKSEELMENLTLQLNIQNDQIKSLEKQMEEIEAKPVEMEGRARRCNIRIRGNPEHVMQIDLKKYLTEFLTFLELPPNKEVNFLEQFHRVPTVVNRNINIPRDVLICCHT
;
A
#
# COMPACT_ATOMS: atom_id res chain seq x y z
N MET A 1 5.67 -34.77 -60.50
CA MET A 1 4.22 -35.05 -60.46
C MET A 1 3.74 -34.94 -59.02
N ALA A 2 2.65 -34.18 -58.81
CA ALA A 2 1.78 -34.11 -57.61
C ALA A 2 2.37 -33.57 -56.28
N THR A 3 1.72 -32.77 -55.43
CA THR A 3 0.77 -31.62 -55.53
C THR A 3 0.52 -31.12 -54.10
N LYS A 4 0.25 -29.81 -53.98
CA LYS A 4 -0.32 -29.04 -52.84
C LYS A 4 -1.22 -29.77 -51.84
N LYS A 5 -1.18 -29.34 -50.56
CA LYS A 5 -2.30 -28.73 -49.79
C LYS A 5 -1.85 -28.44 -48.34
N ASP A 6 -1.76 -27.17 -47.95
CA ASP A 6 -2.80 -26.41 -47.24
C ASP A 6 -3.21 -26.98 -45.87
N ARG A 7 -2.71 -26.37 -44.77
CA ARG A 7 -3.50 -26.13 -43.55
C ARG A 7 -3.12 -24.81 -42.90
N LYS A 8 -4.00 -23.83 -43.13
CA LYS A 8 -4.21 -22.64 -42.28
C LYS A 8 -4.64 -23.09 -40.88
N ALA A 9 -4.03 -22.53 -39.84
CA ALA A 9 -4.64 -22.40 -38.53
C ALA A 9 -4.42 -20.96 -38.05
N GLY A 10 -5.50 -20.19 -38.03
CA GLY A 10 -5.54 -18.85 -37.46
C GLY A 10 -6.44 -18.81 -36.23
N SER A 11 -6.24 -17.75 -35.44
CA SER A 11 -7.12 -17.24 -34.38
C SER A 11 -7.04 -18.03 -33.05
N LYS A 12 -6.81 -17.44 -31.87
CA LYS A 12 -7.16 -16.10 -31.35
C LYS A 12 -6.10 -15.67 -30.33
N LYS A 13 -5.49 -14.50 -30.48
CA LYS A 13 -4.82 -13.82 -29.35
C LYS A 13 -5.83 -12.85 -28.74
N GLU A 14 -6.29 -13.23 -27.56
CA GLU A 14 -7.16 -12.47 -26.68
C GLU A 14 -6.45 -11.18 -26.25
N LYS A 15 -6.98 -10.02 -26.66
CA LYS A 15 -6.53 -8.71 -26.21
C LYS A 15 -7.04 -8.49 -24.79
N LYS A 16 -6.21 -8.73 -23.78
CA LYS A 16 -6.46 -8.23 -22.42
C LYS A 16 -6.09 -6.76 -22.36
N ASN A 17 -7.12 -5.93 -22.54
CA ASN A 17 -7.09 -4.50 -22.30
C ASN A 17 -7.43 -4.32 -20.81
N TYR A 18 -6.41 -4.15 -19.96
CA TYR A 18 -6.64 -3.67 -18.60
C TYR A 18 -6.13 -2.24 -18.51
N LYS A 19 -7.11 -1.35 -18.34
CA LYS A 19 -6.95 0.07 -18.06
C LYS A 19 -6.03 0.25 -16.86
N SER A 20 -5.11 1.20 -16.98
CA SER A 20 -4.41 1.78 -15.85
C SER A 20 -5.42 2.44 -14.91
N ASP A 21 -5.73 1.79 -13.79
CA ASP A 21 -6.52 2.39 -12.72
C ASP A 21 -5.71 3.48 -12.03
N LYS A 22 -5.93 4.72 -12.49
CA LYS A 22 -5.68 5.93 -11.74
C LYS A 22 -6.69 6.01 -10.59
N SER A 23 -6.44 5.36 -9.46
CA SER A 23 -7.11 5.68 -8.19
C SER A 23 -6.60 4.81 -7.02
N LEU A 24 -5.40 5.09 -6.49
CA LEU A 24 -5.02 4.64 -5.14
C LEU A 24 -4.30 5.73 -4.32
N SER A 25 -4.38 6.99 -4.73
CA SER A 25 -3.73 8.11 -4.03
C SER A 25 -4.55 8.71 -2.87
N ASN A 26 -5.42 7.95 -2.19
CA ASN A 26 -6.28 8.48 -1.12
C ASN A 26 -6.47 7.49 0.06
N ILE A 27 -5.40 6.84 0.55
CA ILE A 27 -5.50 5.96 1.74
C ILE A 27 -4.88 6.59 2.99
N PHE A 28 -4.15 7.71 2.89
CA PHE A 28 -3.65 8.43 4.06
C PHE A 28 -4.10 9.89 4.03
N PRO A 29 -4.89 10.36 5.00
CA PRO A 29 -5.05 11.80 5.20
C PRO A 29 -3.72 12.40 5.67
N PRO A 30 -3.43 13.67 5.32
CA PRO A 30 -2.27 14.37 5.86
C PRO A 30 -2.44 14.54 7.37
N GLN A 31 -1.50 14.03 8.17
CA GLN A 31 -1.43 14.36 9.60
C GLN A 31 -0.87 15.77 9.76
N SER A 32 -1.76 16.77 9.73
CA SER A 32 -1.51 18.07 10.32
C SER A 32 -2.16 18.14 11.71
N ASP A 33 -1.34 18.35 12.73
CA ASP A 33 -1.62 19.06 13.97
C ASP A 33 -3.02 18.90 14.58
N MET A 34 -3.17 17.87 15.41
CA MET A 34 -4.24 17.84 16.42
C MET A 34 -3.68 17.29 17.74
N LEU A 35 -2.87 18.11 18.42
CA LEU A 35 -2.82 18.14 19.89
C LEU A 35 -4.19 18.67 20.38
N GLY A 36 -5.21 17.82 20.28
CA GLY A 36 -6.54 18.05 20.80
C GLY A 36 -6.80 17.05 21.90
N ASN A 37 -6.72 17.49 23.15
CA ASN A 37 -7.16 16.77 24.35
C ASN A 37 -8.63 16.33 24.18
N LYS A 38 -8.87 15.17 23.56
CA LYS A 38 -10.18 14.51 23.58
C LYS A 38 -10.29 13.75 24.89
N ARG A 39 -10.78 14.46 25.91
CA ARG A 39 -11.43 13.82 27.06
C ARG A 39 -12.49 12.88 26.50
N ILE A 40 -12.32 11.58 26.73
CA ILE A 40 -13.36 10.59 26.50
C ILE A 40 -14.41 10.84 27.58
N SER A 41 -15.39 11.69 27.28
CA SER A 41 -16.66 11.74 28.00
C SER A 41 -17.47 10.53 27.55
N GLY A 42 -17.24 9.39 28.18
CA GLY A 42 -18.13 8.24 28.08
C GLY A 42 -19.31 8.46 29.01
N ASP A 43 -20.45 8.82 28.42
CA ASP A 43 -21.74 8.89 29.10
C ASP A 43 -22.09 7.51 29.67
N PHE A 44 -22.07 7.41 31.00
CA PHE A 44 -22.58 6.28 31.74
C PHE A 44 -24.10 6.41 31.85
N THR A 45 -24.85 5.79 30.94
CA THR A 45 -26.31 5.73 31.04
C THR A 45 -26.71 4.76 32.14
N LEU A 46 -26.91 5.30 33.35
CA LEU A 46 -27.66 4.61 34.40
C LEU A 46 -29.10 4.41 33.92
N ASN A 47 -29.48 3.15 33.73
CA ASN A 47 -30.86 2.75 33.52
C ASN A 47 -31.65 2.94 34.82
N SER A 48 -32.19 4.15 35.02
CA SER A 48 -33.16 4.44 36.08
C SER A 48 -34.56 4.07 35.59
N ASN A 49 -34.91 2.79 35.72
CA ASN A 49 -36.30 2.36 35.71
C ASN A 49 -36.96 2.81 37.02
N SER A 50 -37.50 4.03 37.03
CA SER A 50 -38.45 4.53 38.02
C SER A 50 -39.80 4.81 37.36
N SER A 51 -40.78 3.97 37.61
CA SER A 51 -42.24 4.24 37.53
C SER A 51 -42.95 2.92 37.80
N LYS A 52 -44.03 2.83 38.56
CA LYS A 52 -44.88 3.76 39.30
C LYS A 52 -45.79 2.78 40.03
N ASP A 53 -45.90 2.85 41.35
CA ASP A 53 -47.03 2.34 42.14
C ASP A 53 -46.84 2.84 43.58
N ILE A 54 -47.24 4.08 43.82
CA ILE A 54 -47.45 4.60 45.18
C ILE A 54 -48.87 5.14 45.19
N ASP A 55 -49.81 4.25 45.50
CA ASP A 55 -51.12 4.64 46.00
C ASP A 55 -51.22 4.27 47.48
N ASN A 56 -51.33 5.33 48.28
CA ASN A 56 -52.04 5.44 49.56
C ASN A 56 -52.04 4.24 50.52
N THR A 57 -51.13 4.31 51.51
CA THR A 57 -51.41 3.86 52.89
C THR A 57 -50.75 4.82 53.89
N LYS A 58 -51.26 6.05 53.96
CA LYS A 58 -51.15 6.84 55.20
C LYS A 58 -52.19 6.25 56.14
N ASP A 59 -51.75 5.40 57.07
CA ASP A 59 -52.40 5.09 58.37
C ASP A 59 -51.76 3.82 59.00
N SER A 60 -50.44 3.82 59.24
CA SER A 60 -49.80 2.76 60.07
C SER A 60 -48.36 3.12 60.51
N ALA A 61 -48.01 4.39 60.63
CA ALA A 61 -46.66 4.79 61.03
C ALA A 61 -46.50 4.89 62.55
N ASP A 62 -47.56 5.26 63.29
CA ASP A 62 -47.43 5.58 64.72
C ASP A 62 -47.38 4.36 65.67
N SER A 63 -47.77 3.16 65.20
CA SER A 63 -47.70 1.93 66.01
C SER A 63 -46.35 1.22 65.96
N SER A 64 -45.47 1.55 65.01
CA SER A 64 -44.24 0.78 64.75
C SER A 64 -43.02 1.39 65.45
N TRP A 65 -42.98 2.72 65.65
CA TRP A 65 -41.89 3.40 66.33
C TRP A 65 -41.86 3.15 67.84
N SER A 66 -43.02 2.94 68.48
CA SER A 66 -43.12 2.65 69.92
C SER A 66 -42.64 1.25 70.31
N LYS A 67 -42.57 0.29 69.37
CA LYS A 67 -42.00 -1.05 69.58
C LYS A 67 -40.47 -1.08 69.53
N ILE A 68 -39.83 -0.11 68.88
CA ILE A 68 -38.37 -0.06 68.75
C ILE A 68 -37.73 0.51 70.03
N GLN A 69 -38.44 1.35 70.78
CA GLN A 69 -37.94 2.01 71.99
C GLN A 69 -37.69 1.07 73.19
N ASN A 70 -38.17 -0.19 73.14
CA ASN A 70 -38.03 -1.17 74.23
C ASN A 70 -37.21 -2.42 73.85
N ILE A 71 -36.49 -2.40 72.73
CA ILE A 71 -35.62 -3.52 72.35
C ILE A 71 -34.32 -3.41 73.15
N PRO A 72 -33.92 -4.46 73.90
CA PRO A 72 -32.65 -4.46 74.62
C PRO A 72 -31.49 -4.16 73.65
N PRO A 73 -30.54 -3.28 74.01
CA PRO A 73 -29.42 -2.90 73.15
C PRO A 73 -28.64 -4.11 72.59
N ASP A 74 -28.56 -5.18 73.38
CA ASP A 74 -27.86 -6.41 73.02
C ASP A 74 -28.57 -7.21 71.91
N LEU A 75 -29.92 -7.19 71.88
CA LEU A 75 -30.73 -7.83 70.84
C LEU A 75 -30.68 -7.03 69.53
N LEU A 76 -30.65 -5.70 69.62
CA LEU A 76 -30.50 -4.83 68.45
C LEU A 76 -29.10 -4.98 67.83
N LYS A 77 -28.07 -5.08 68.67
CA LYS A 77 -26.68 -5.31 68.25
C LYS A 77 -26.53 -6.67 67.57
N ALA A 78 -27.06 -7.75 68.15
CA ALA A 78 -27.03 -9.07 67.53
C ALA A 78 -27.79 -9.14 66.18
N ALA A 79 -28.92 -8.42 66.06
CA ALA A 79 -29.69 -8.36 64.84
C ALA A 79 -29.00 -7.58 63.70
N LEU A 80 -28.15 -6.60 64.04
CA LEU A 80 -27.41 -5.78 63.07
C LEU A 80 -26.03 -6.37 62.73
N ASP A 81 -25.39 -7.06 63.66
CA ASP A 81 -24.05 -7.64 63.48
C ASP A 81 -24.03 -8.71 62.37
N SER A 82 -25.08 -9.54 62.27
CA SER A 82 -25.18 -10.58 61.23
C SER A 82 -25.28 -10.04 59.79
N PRO A 83 -26.24 -9.14 59.45
CA PRO A 83 -26.30 -8.56 58.11
C PRO A 83 -25.10 -7.65 57.82
N PHE A 84 -24.53 -6.97 58.82
CA PHE A 84 -23.32 -6.19 58.63
C PHE A 84 -22.09 -7.05 58.32
N LEU A 85 -21.94 -8.22 58.96
CA LEU A 85 -20.89 -9.18 58.61
C LEU A 85 -21.04 -9.68 57.17
N LYS A 86 -22.25 -10.07 56.76
CA LYS A 86 -22.53 -10.52 55.39
C LYS A 86 -22.25 -9.43 54.36
N PHE A 87 -22.60 -8.18 54.67
CA PHE A 87 -22.28 -7.03 53.83
C PHE A 87 -20.76 -6.81 53.72
N LYS A 88 -20.03 -6.90 54.85
CA LYS A 88 -18.58 -6.78 54.87
C LYS A 88 -17.90 -7.90 54.07
N GLU A 89 -18.40 -9.13 54.16
CA GLU A 89 -17.93 -10.27 53.37
C GLU A 89 -18.18 -10.05 51.88
N ALA A 90 -19.39 -9.64 51.48
CA ALA A 90 -19.72 -9.33 50.09
C ALA A 90 -18.85 -8.19 49.54
N MET A 91 -18.61 -7.14 50.33
CA MET A 91 -17.72 -6.03 49.97
C MET A 91 -16.27 -6.50 49.78
N ASN A 92 -15.78 -7.40 50.65
CA ASN A 92 -14.44 -7.96 50.53
C ASN A 92 -14.31 -8.80 49.25
N ILE A 93 -15.29 -9.66 48.96
CA ILE A 93 -15.32 -10.47 47.74
C ILE A 93 -15.28 -9.57 46.50
N ASN A 94 -16.18 -8.59 46.41
CA ASN A 94 -16.20 -7.63 45.30
C ASN A 94 -14.87 -6.87 45.17
N THR A 95 -14.27 -6.46 46.29
CA THR A 95 -12.96 -5.78 46.27
C THR A 95 -11.85 -6.70 45.75
N THR A 96 -11.88 -7.99 46.10
CA THR A 96 -10.91 -8.97 45.58
C THR A 96 -11.09 -9.26 44.10
N GLU A 97 -12.34 -9.37 43.63
CA GLU A 97 -12.68 -9.55 42.21
C GLU A 97 -12.23 -8.33 41.39
N LEU A 98 -12.54 -7.12 41.85
CA LEU A 98 -12.09 -5.88 41.20
C LEU A 98 -10.57 -5.77 41.13
N LYS A 99 -9.85 -6.14 42.21
CA LYS A 99 -8.38 -6.18 42.20
C LYS A 99 -7.83 -7.17 41.17
N HIS A 100 -8.47 -8.31 41.04
CA HIS A 100 -8.08 -9.33 40.08
C HIS A 100 -8.35 -8.89 38.63
N ASP A 101 -9.51 -8.28 38.37
CA ASP A 101 -9.84 -7.75 37.05
C ASP A 101 -8.94 -6.59 36.66
N LEU A 102 -8.61 -5.70 37.61
CA LEU A 102 -7.66 -4.62 37.40
C LEU A 102 -6.27 -5.16 37.06
N ARG A 103 -5.84 -6.26 37.70
CA ARG A 103 -4.57 -6.93 37.36
C ARG A 103 -4.62 -7.52 35.94
N LYS A 104 -5.69 -8.22 35.58
CA LYS A 104 -5.87 -8.78 34.22
C LYS A 104 -5.88 -7.70 33.15
N LEU A 105 -6.54 -6.57 33.42
CA LEU A 105 -6.54 -5.42 32.52
C LEU A 105 -5.14 -4.82 32.39
N GLY A 106 -4.40 -4.69 33.49
CA GLY A 106 -3.00 -4.24 33.47
C GLY A 106 -2.10 -5.15 32.63
N GLU A 107 -2.24 -6.47 32.76
CA GLU A 107 -1.49 -7.44 31.94
C GLU A 107 -1.85 -7.36 30.46
N ARG A 108 -3.14 -7.20 30.13
CA ARG A 108 -3.60 -7.03 28.75
C ARG A 108 -3.10 -5.72 28.15
N LEU A 109 -3.11 -4.64 28.91
CA LEU A 109 -2.61 -3.33 28.50
C LEU A 109 -1.13 -3.42 28.18
N LYS A 110 -0.33 -3.98 29.10
CA LYS A 110 1.11 -4.17 28.89
C LYS A 110 1.42 -4.97 27.63
N LYS A 111 0.70 -6.08 27.40
CA LYS A 111 0.85 -6.88 26.16
C LYS A 111 0.48 -6.06 24.92
N SER A 112 -0.56 -5.24 25.01
CA SER A 112 -0.97 -4.38 23.89
C SER A 112 0.08 -3.31 23.58
N GLU A 113 0.69 -2.73 24.61
CA GLU A 113 1.77 -1.74 24.47
C GLU A 113 3.01 -2.38 23.82
N GLU A 114 3.44 -3.54 24.32
CA GLU A 114 4.55 -4.31 23.73
C GLU A 114 4.31 -4.66 22.26
N LEU A 115 3.08 -5.06 21.89
CA LEU A 115 2.73 -5.33 20.49
C LEU A 115 2.77 -4.06 19.64
N MET A 116 2.29 -2.94 20.17
CA MET A 116 2.29 -1.65 19.47
C MET A 116 3.70 -1.14 19.21
N GLU A 117 4.60 -1.26 20.18
CA GLU A 117 6.02 -0.92 20.03
C GLU A 117 6.68 -1.78 18.95
N ASN A 118 6.46 -3.10 18.98
CA ASN A 118 6.99 -4.02 17.98
C ASN A 118 6.47 -3.71 16.57
N LEU A 119 5.17 -3.43 16.43
CA LEU A 119 4.57 -3.05 15.14
C LEU A 119 5.14 -1.75 14.62
N THR A 120 5.34 -0.75 15.48
CA THR A 120 5.93 0.54 15.11
C THR A 120 7.36 0.37 14.60
N LEU A 121 8.15 -0.47 15.27
CA LEU A 121 9.51 -0.80 14.85
C LEU A 121 9.51 -1.51 13.48
N GLN A 122 8.65 -2.51 13.29
CA GLN A 122 8.53 -3.22 12.02
C GLN A 122 8.11 -2.30 10.87
N LEU A 123 7.16 -1.39 11.12
CA LEU A 123 6.72 -0.41 10.13
C LEU A 123 7.88 0.49 9.70
N ASN A 124 8.68 0.99 10.65
CA ASN A 124 9.84 1.82 10.33
C ASN A 124 10.85 1.07 9.46
N ILE A 125 11.19 -0.18 9.82
CA ILE A 125 12.08 -1.02 9.02
C ILE A 125 11.53 -1.22 7.61
N GLN A 126 10.25 -1.56 7.48
CA GLN A 126 9.62 -1.77 6.17
C GLN A 126 9.61 -0.49 5.34
N ASN A 127 9.37 0.67 5.95
CA ASN A 127 9.38 1.96 5.26
C ASN A 127 10.79 2.29 4.72
N ASP A 128 11.83 2.00 5.49
CA ASP A 128 13.21 2.20 5.05
C ASP A 128 13.59 1.24 3.92
N GLN A 129 13.10 -0.01 3.97
CA GLN A 129 13.27 -0.97 2.87
C GLN A 129 12.56 -0.50 1.60
N ILE A 130 11.33 0.01 1.69
CA ILE A 130 10.59 0.55 0.56
C ILE A 130 11.36 1.70 -0.10
N LYS A 131 11.83 2.68 0.68
CA LYS A 131 12.64 3.80 0.17
C LYS A 131 13.92 3.32 -0.51
N SER A 132 14.59 2.32 0.06
CA SER A 132 15.79 1.74 -0.56
C SER A 132 15.47 1.06 -1.89
N LEU A 133 14.35 0.34 -1.99
CA LEU A 133 13.92 -0.32 -3.22
C LEU A 133 13.50 0.69 -4.29
N GLU A 134 12.78 1.74 -3.93
CA GLU A 134 12.40 2.83 -4.82
C GLU A 134 13.64 3.48 -5.45
N LYS A 135 14.67 3.75 -4.64
CA LYS A 135 15.94 4.29 -5.14
C LYS A 135 16.65 3.32 -6.09
N GLN A 136 16.68 2.03 -5.77
CA GLN A 136 17.28 1.02 -6.66
C GLN A 136 16.51 0.92 -7.98
N MET A 137 15.18 1.03 -7.96
CA MET A 137 14.37 1.06 -9.17
C MET A 137 14.71 2.28 -10.04
N GLU A 138 14.80 3.46 -9.44
CA GLU A 138 15.19 4.69 -10.17
C GLU A 138 16.58 4.54 -10.83
N GLU A 139 17.56 4.01 -10.10
CA GLU A 139 18.90 3.75 -10.65
C GLU A 139 18.88 2.72 -11.80
N ILE A 140 18.07 1.66 -11.67
CA ILE A 140 17.91 0.64 -12.71
C ILE A 140 17.18 1.22 -13.93
N GLU A 141 16.24 2.14 -13.77
CA GLU A 141 15.55 2.82 -14.87
C GLU A 141 16.45 3.83 -15.60
N ALA A 142 17.34 4.49 -14.88
CA ALA A 142 18.30 5.44 -15.47
C ALA A 142 19.39 4.73 -16.31
N LYS A 143 19.88 3.57 -15.86
CA LYS A 143 20.93 2.79 -16.54
C LYS A 143 20.64 2.43 -18.01
N PRO A 144 19.48 1.88 -18.40
CA PRO A 144 19.19 1.54 -19.79
C PRO A 144 19.14 2.79 -20.67
N VAL A 145 18.61 3.91 -20.17
CA VAL A 145 18.62 5.18 -20.90
C VAL A 145 20.05 5.63 -21.18
N GLU A 146 20.93 5.53 -20.18
CA GLU A 146 22.33 5.87 -20.34
C GLU A 146 23.05 4.91 -21.30
N MET A 147 22.85 3.60 -21.15
CA MET A 147 23.45 2.58 -22.02
C MET A 147 22.96 2.71 -23.46
N GLU A 148 21.66 2.92 -23.67
CA GLU A 148 21.06 3.16 -24.99
C GLU A 148 21.59 4.46 -25.61
N GLY A 149 21.70 5.51 -24.80
CA GLY A 149 22.31 6.77 -25.20
C GLY A 149 23.76 6.59 -25.65
N ARG A 150 24.59 5.91 -24.86
CA ARG A 150 26.00 5.59 -25.19
C ARG A 150 26.09 4.71 -26.43
N ALA A 151 25.29 3.66 -26.54
CA ALA A 151 25.28 2.74 -27.68
C ALA A 151 24.81 3.41 -28.99
N ARG A 152 23.94 4.41 -28.91
CA ARG A 152 23.47 5.17 -30.08
C ARG A 152 24.43 6.27 -30.55
N ARG A 153 25.48 6.62 -29.80
CA ARG A 153 26.42 7.69 -30.22
C ARG A 153 27.14 7.39 -31.53
N CYS A 154 27.39 6.12 -31.83
CA CYS A 154 27.96 5.73 -33.13
C CYS A 154 26.91 5.65 -34.25
N ASN A 155 25.62 5.66 -33.91
CA ASN A 155 24.55 5.36 -34.84
C ASN A 155 24.06 6.60 -35.59
N ILE A 156 24.29 6.62 -36.89
CA ILE A 156 23.73 7.60 -37.82
C ILE A 156 22.51 6.99 -38.51
N ARG A 157 21.40 7.73 -38.54
CA ARG A 157 20.16 7.32 -39.20
C ARG A 157 19.95 8.12 -40.48
N ILE A 158 20.04 7.45 -41.62
CA ILE A 158 19.80 8.06 -42.94
C ILE A 158 18.36 7.78 -43.36
N ARG A 159 17.63 8.84 -43.72
CA ARG A 159 16.25 8.79 -44.19
C ARG A 159 16.19 9.01 -45.70
N GLY A 160 15.16 8.46 -46.35
CA GLY A 160 14.94 8.68 -47.79
C GLY A 160 15.74 7.76 -48.71
N ASN A 161 16.44 6.75 -48.17
CA ASN A 161 17.21 5.82 -48.99
C ASN A 161 16.29 4.91 -49.82
N PRO A 162 16.39 4.93 -51.17
CA PRO A 162 15.50 4.18 -52.03
C PRO A 162 15.45 2.70 -51.67
N GLU A 163 14.26 2.11 -51.64
CA GLU A 163 14.07 0.72 -51.19
C GLU A 163 14.62 -0.32 -52.19
N HIS A 164 14.83 0.08 -53.45
CA HIS A 164 15.43 -0.77 -54.48
C HIS A 164 16.92 -1.07 -54.24
N VAL A 165 17.61 -0.25 -53.42
CA VAL A 165 18.99 -0.53 -53.01
C VAL A 165 18.95 -1.67 -51.98
N MET A 166 19.25 -2.87 -52.43
CA MET A 166 19.28 -4.07 -51.61
C MET A 166 20.43 -4.02 -50.60
N GLN A 167 20.33 -4.82 -49.53
CA GLN A 167 21.32 -4.86 -48.45
C GLN A 167 22.76 -5.14 -48.95
N ILE A 168 22.90 -5.90 -50.04
CA ILE A 168 24.19 -6.27 -50.65
C ILE A 168 24.88 -5.03 -51.25
N ASP A 169 24.11 -4.18 -51.93
CA ASP A 169 24.61 -2.97 -52.60
C ASP A 169 24.64 -1.75 -51.67
N LEU A 170 23.91 -1.83 -50.55
CA LEU A 170 23.79 -0.76 -49.58
C LEU A 170 25.15 -0.31 -49.05
N LYS A 171 26.11 -1.21 -48.86
CA LYS A 171 27.48 -0.85 -48.41
C LYS A 171 28.15 0.09 -49.42
N LYS A 172 28.16 -0.28 -50.70
CA LYS A 172 28.79 0.51 -51.77
C LYS A 172 28.13 1.87 -51.90
N TYR A 173 26.80 1.89 -51.95
CA TYR A 173 26.00 3.12 -52.01
C TYR A 173 26.30 4.06 -50.83
N LEU A 174 26.36 3.53 -49.60
CA LEU A 174 26.67 4.34 -48.42
C LEU A 174 28.10 4.85 -48.41
N THR A 175 29.07 4.05 -48.85
CA THR A 175 30.46 4.48 -48.96
C THR A 175 30.60 5.62 -49.98
N GLU A 176 29.97 5.50 -51.16
CA GLU A 176 29.93 6.57 -52.17
C GLU A 176 29.26 7.84 -51.62
N PHE A 177 28.13 7.69 -50.93
CA PHE A 177 27.43 8.81 -50.30
C PHE A 177 28.28 9.52 -49.23
N LEU A 178 28.98 8.78 -48.37
CA LEU A 178 29.87 9.36 -47.36
C LEU A 178 31.09 10.02 -47.97
N THR A 179 31.63 9.47 -49.06
CA THR A 179 32.74 10.08 -49.81
C THR A 179 32.30 11.39 -50.47
N PHE A 180 31.08 11.43 -50.99
CA PHE A 180 30.48 12.65 -51.55
C PHE A 180 30.33 13.78 -50.52
N LEU A 181 30.14 13.46 -49.24
CA LEU A 181 30.01 14.46 -48.17
C LEU A 181 31.36 15.09 -47.73
N GLU A 182 32.48 14.76 -48.40
CA GLU A 182 33.82 15.30 -48.14
C GLU A 182 34.26 15.20 -46.66
N LEU A 183 33.79 14.16 -45.95
CA LEU A 183 34.24 13.90 -44.58
C LEU A 183 35.76 13.69 -44.59
N PRO A 184 36.49 14.25 -43.60
CA PRO A 184 37.95 14.31 -43.65
C PRO A 184 38.55 12.91 -43.86
N PRO A 185 39.46 12.75 -44.83
CA PRO A 185 40.01 11.46 -45.24
C PRO A 185 41.09 11.00 -44.25
N ASN A 186 40.72 10.78 -42.98
CA ASN A 186 41.66 10.31 -41.99
C ASN A 186 41.36 8.86 -41.62
N LYS A 187 42.12 7.96 -42.26
CA LYS A 187 42.35 6.55 -41.94
C LYS A 187 41.19 5.61 -42.28
N GLU A 188 41.37 4.91 -43.40
CA GLU A 188 40.63 3.72 -43.84
C GLU A 188 39.09 3.86 -43.87
N VAL A 189 38.53 3.75 -45.08
CA VAL A 189 37.08 3.74 -45.40
C VAL A 189 36.32 2.53 -44.78
N ASN A 190 36.91 1.88 -43.78
CA ASN A 190 36.37 0.81 -42.95
C ASN A 190 35.52 1.33 -41.76
N PHE A 191 35.08 2.60 -41.76
CA PHE A 191 34.25 3.18 -40.70
C PHE A 191 32.90 2.49 -40.49
N LEU A 192 32.39 1.76 -41.48
CA LEU A 192 31.06 1.13 -41.45
C LEU A 192 31.14 -0.27 -40.83
N GLU A 193 30.97 -0.37 -39.51
CA GLU A 193 30.97 -1.64 -38.79
C GLU A 193 29.66 -2.41 -39.04
N GLN A 194 28.52 -1.73 -38.88
CA GLN A 194 27.20 -2.31 -39.07
C GLN A 194 26.31 -1.33 -39.83
N PHE A 195 25.61 -1.84 -40.83
CA PHE A 195 24.61 -1.10 -41.58
C PHE A 195 23.41 -1.99 -41.86
N HIS A 196 22.20 -1.49 -41.62
CA HIS A 196 20.98 -2.23 -41.91
C HIS A 196 19.78 -1.30 -42.04
N ARG A 197 18.76 -1.75 -42.77
CA ARG A 197 17.46 -1.08 -42.79
C ARG A 197 16.71 -1.34 -41.49
N VAL A 198 16.14 -0.28 -40.93
CA VAL A 198 15.31 -0.37 -39.71
C VAL A 198 14.09 -1.24 -40.01
N PRO A 199 13.78 -2.25 -39.17
CA PRO A 199 12.58 -3.07 -39.32
C PRO A 199 11.31 -2.22 -39.40
N THR A 200 10.38 -2.61 -40.26
CA THR A 200 9.08 -1.94 -40.36
C THR A 200 8.21 -2.26 -39.16
N VAL A 201 7.69 -1.22 -38.51
CA VAL A 201 6.55 -1.35 -37.60
C VAL A 201 5.29 -1.68 -38.39
N VAL A 202 4.39 -2.44 -37.76
CA VAL A 202 3.07 -2.79 -38.32
C VAL A 202 2.32 -1.50 -38.67
N ASN A 203 1.75 -1.42 -39.88
CA ASN A 203 1.04 -0.25 -40.45
C ASN A 203 1.89 0.91 -41.02
N ARG A 204 3.14 0.69 -41.44
CA ARG A 204 3.88 1.72 -42.20
C ARG A 204 3.28 1.92 -43.59
N ASN A 205 3.23 3.18 -44.04
CA ASN A 205 2.91 3.51 -45.42
C ASN A 205 3.98 2.92 -46.36
N ILE A 206 3.57 2.05 -47.28
CA ILE A 206 4.45 1.28 -48.18
C ILE A 206 5.27 2.21 -49.08
N ASN A 207 4.78 3.43 -49.32
CA ASN A 207 5.44 4.41 -50.18
C ASN A 207 6.60 5.15 -49.52
N ILE A 208 6.83 4.97 -48.21
CA ILE A 208 7.91 5.67 -47.49
C ILE A 208 9.11 4.69 -47.31
N PRO A 209 10.26 4.95 -47.95
CA PRO A 209 11.42 4.09 -47.85
C PRO A 209 11.88 3.92 -46.40
N ARG A 210 12.44 2.74 -46.09
CA ARG A 210 12.96 2.46 -44.74
C ARG A 210 14.22 3.25 -44.47
N ASP A 211 14.33 3.69 -43.23
CA ASP A 211 15.51 4.35 -42.70
C ASP A 211 16.65 3.34 -42.62
N VAL A 212 17.86 3.81 -42.86
CA VAL A 212 19.08 3.00 -42.75
C VAL A 212 19.83 3.46 -41.51
N LEU A 213 20.15 2.52 -40.62
CA LEU A 213 21.05 2.75 -39.50
C LEU A 213 22.45 2.33 -39.89
N ILE A 214 23.41 3.16 -39.49
CA ILE A 214 24.84 2.99 -39.71
C ILE A 214 25.53 3.21 -38.37
N CYS A 215 26.33 2.25 -37.89
CA CYS A 215 27.26 2.51 -36.79
C CYS A 215 28.64 2.83 -37.38
N CYS A 216 29.17 3.99 -37.00
CA CYS A 216 30.51 4.41 -37.35
C CYS A 216 31.48 4.09 -36.21
N HIS A 217 32.49 3.27 -36.48
CA HIS A 217 33.58 3.04 -35.51
C HIS A 217 34.76 3.94 -35.85
N THR A 218 35.32 4.62 -34.84
CA THR A 218 36.52 5.47 -34.94
C THR A 218 37.78 4.71 -34.63
#